data_AF-A2XC92-F1
#
_entry.id   AF-A2XC92-F1
#
_cell.length_a   1.000
_cell.length_b   1.000
_cell.length_c   1.000
_cell.angle_alpha   90.00
_cell.angle_beta   90.00
_cell.angle_gamma   90.00
#
_symmetry.space_group_name_H-M   'P 1'
#
loop_
_entity.id
_entity.type
_entity.pdbx_description
1 polymer ?
#
loop_
_entity_poly.entity_id
_entity_poly.type
_entity_poly.pdbx_seq_one_letter_code
_entity_poly.pdbx_strand_id
1 'polypeptide(L)'
;MAVAARASSSLLRGVAVLRRRPPVRSIHEGPDTIDELLDRHLAKKSPSSSSGALDGDAADAEARRRLTSSRREALGLYRDILRVTRLFEWPDDRGVPWREVLRANARREFEEARGERDPEVVARLLIGGRDAVQQALDRLAEASRRMVEAEEAKRRGGA
;
A
#
# COMPACT_ATOMS: atom_id res chain seq x y z
N MET A 1 -17.59 52.71 -58.48
CA MET A 1 -16.15 53.03 -58.53
C MET A 1 -15.49 52.38 -57.33
N ALA A 2 -14.72 51.32 -57.58
CA ALA A 2 -13.93 50.60 -56.58
C ALA A 2 -12.81 51.48 -56.01
N VAL A 3 -12.38 51.26 -54.75
CA VAL A 3 -10.97 51.01 -54.38
C VAL A 3 -10.93 50.27 -53.05
N ALA A 4 -10.20 49.15 -53.04
CA ALA A 4 -9.92 48.29 -51.91
C ALA A 4 -8.88 48.91 -50.96
N ALA A 5 -9.04 48.71 -49.65
CA ALA A 5 -7.96 48.87 -48.68
C ALA A 5 -7.88 47.63 -47.79
N ARG A 6 -6.68 47.05 -47.78
CA ARG A 6 -6.34 45.71 -47.33
C ARG A 6 -6.38 45.60 -45.81
N ALA A 7 -7.08 44.58 -45.31
CA ALA A 7 -6.96 44.12 -43.94
C ALA A 7 -5.66 43.32 -43.78
N SER A 8 -4.72 43.82 -42.98
CA SER A 8 -3.56 43.06 -42.52
C SER A 8 -3.86 42.48 -41.15
N SER A 9 -4.44 41.29 -41.11
CA SER A 9 -4.58 40.47 -39.91
C SER A 9 -3.29 39.66 -39.71
N SER A 10 -2.45 40.05 -38.76
CA SER A 10 -1.32 39.23 -38.32
C SER A 10 -1.81 38.25 -37.25
N LEU A 11 -2.19 37.05 -37.70
CA LEU A 11 -2.42 35.92 -36.81
C LEU A 11 -1.08 35.46 -36.24
N LEU A 12 -0.76 35.90 -35.02
CA LEU A 12 0.28 35.28 -34.21
C LEU A 12 -0.15 33.85 -33.87
N ARG A 13 0.32 32.91 -34.69
CA ARG A 13 0.14 31.47 -34.52
C ARG A 13 1.03 31.03 -33.35
N GLY A 14 0.54 31.20 -32.13
CA GLY A 14 1.15 30.61 -30.94
C GLY A 14 1.14 29.09 -31.09
N VAL A 15 2.32 28.50 -31.26
CA VAL A 15 2.51 27.05 -31.16
C VAL A 15 2.28 26.68 -29.70
N ALA A 16 1.05 26.29 -29.37
CA ALA A 16 0.75 25.62 -28.13
C ALA A 16 1.51 24.30 -28.14
N VAL A 17 2.67 24.27 -27.48
CA VAL A 17 3.28 23.01 -27.07
C VAL A 17 2.29 22.37 -26.12
N LEU A 18 1.46 21.47 -26.65
CA LEU A 18 0.72 20.51 -25.85
C LEU A 18 1.78 19.75 -25.07
N ARG A 19 2.05 20.22 -23.84
CA ARG A 19 2.76 19.43 -22.84
C ARG A 19 1.93 18.17 -22.69
N ARG A 20 2.36 17.10 -23.37
CA ARG A 20 1.82 15.76 -23.17
C ARG A 20 1.89 15.50 -21.69
N ARG A 21 0.73 15.57 -21.05
CA ARG A 21 0.55 15.20 -19.66
C ARG A 21 1.08 13.76 -19.57
N PRO A 22 2.07 13.46 -18.72
CA PRO A 22 2.55 12.09 -18.60
C PRO A 22 1.34 11.22 -18.24
N PRO A 23 1.21 10.00 -18.81
CA PRO A 23 0.11 9.12 -18.48
C PRO A 23 0.10 8.96 -16.96
N VAL A 24 -1.06 9.22 -16.36
CA VAL A 24 -1.28 8.99 -14.94
C VAL A 24 -1.13 7.49 -14.73
N ARG A 25 0.04 7.07 -14.24
CA ARG A 25 0.22 5.69 -13.79
C ARG A 25 -0.69 5.52 -12.58
N SER A 26 -1.69 4.66 -12.73
CA SER A 26 -2.51 4.17 -11.62
C SER A 26 -1.58 3.72 -10.50
N ILE A 27 -1.86 4.13 -9.27
CA ILE A 27 -1.04 3.87 -8.07
C ILE A 27 -1.13 2.37 -7.66
N HIS A 28 -1.58 1.51 -8.57
CA HIS A 28 -1.98 0.12 -8.32
C HIS A 28 -1.30 -0.90 -9.25
N GLU A 29 -0.49 -0.51 -10.23
CA GLU A 29 0.32 -1.48 -10.99
C GLU A 29 1.66 -1.72 -10.29
N GLY A 30 1.58 -2.52 -9.23
CA GLY A 30 2.69 -3.36 -8.78
C GLY A 30 2.65 -4.69 -9.54
N PRO A 31 3.78 -5.38 -9.73
CA PRO A 31 3.81 -6.65 -10.45
C PRO A 31 2.88 -7.67 -9.78
N ASP A 32 2.00 -8.27 -10.59
CA ASP A 32 0.89 -9.10 -10.11
C ASP A 32 1.33 -10.50 -9.65
N THR A 33 2.58 -10.90 -9.89
CA THR A 33 3.13 -12.17 -9.38
C THR A 33 4.58 -12.04 -8.89
N ILE A 34 4.94 -12.88 -7.92
CA ILE A 34 6.28 -12.94 -7.32
C ILE A 34 7.33 -13.35 -8.38
N ASP A 35 6.93 -14.19 -9.34
CA ASP A 35 7.79 -14.72 -10.41
C ASP A 35 8.30 -13.62 -11.36
N GLU A 36 7.46 -12.64 -11.69
CA GLU A 36 7.84 -11.54 -12.59
C GLU A 36 8.87 -10.58 -11.96
N LEU A 37 8.88 -10.50 -10.62
CA LEU A 37 9.88 -9.73 -9.87
C LEU A 37 11.22 -10.47 -9.80
N LEU A 38 11.18 -11.80 -9.71
CA LEU A 38 12.34 -12.69 -9.68
C LEU A 38 13.05 -12.69 -11.05
N ASP A 39 12.31 -12.80 -12.15
CA ASP A 39 12.86 -12.82 -13.51
C ASP A 39 13.59 -11.53 -13.90
N ARG A 40 13.17 -10.39 -13.35
CA ARG A 40 13.78 -9.07 -13.65
C ARG A 40 15.05 -8.79 -12.84
N HIS A 41 15.26 -9.47 -11.70
CA HIS A 41 16.36 -9.16 -10.75
C HIS A 41 17.30 -10.32 -10.45
N LEU A 42 16.97 -11.55 -10.86
CA LEU A 42 17.94 -12.64 -10.93
C LEU A 42 18.60 -12.57 -12.32
N ALA A 43 19.73 -11.89 -12.39
CA ALA A 43 20.54 -11.80 -13.61
C ALA A 43 20.77 -13.20 -14.18
N LYS A 44 20.29 -13.42 -15.41
CA LYS A 44 20.53 -14.63 -16.20
C LYS A 44 22.04 -14.78 -16.39
N LYS A 45 22.67 -15.61 -15.57
CA LYS A 45 24.12 -15.81 -15.53
C LYS A 45 24.57 -16.56 -16.78
N SER A 46 25.22 -15.87 -17.72
CA SER A 46 26.06 -16.51 -18.73
C SER A 46 27.32 -17.09 -18.05
N PRO A 47 27.88 -18.21 -18.54
CA PRO A 47 28.87 -19.01 -17.81
C PRO A 47 30.32 -18.45 -17.86
N SER A 48 30.50 -17.13 -17.97
CA SER A 48 31.83 -16.51 -18.09
C SER A 48 31.99 -15.26 -17.20
N SER A 49 32.27 -15.48 -15.92
CA SER A 49 32.94 -14.53 -15.01
C SER A 49 33.14 -15.24 -13.65
N SER A 50 34.29 -15.91 -13.48
CA SER A 50 35.44 -15.42 -12.68
C SER A 50 35.08 -15.19 -11.21
N SER A 51 35.26 -16.21 -10.34
CA SER A 51 36.46 -16.46 -9.53
C SER A 51 36.48 -15.75 -8.16
N GLY A 52 36.10 -16.47 -7.12
CA GLY A 52 36.92 -16.61 -5.91
C GLY A 52 36.95 -15.54 -4.82
N ALA A 53 36.17 -14.46 -4.87
CA ALA A 53 36.28 -13.38 -3.85
C ALA A 53 34.94 -12.78 -3.34
N LEU A 54 33.79 -13.42 -3.57
CA LEU A 54 32.48 -12.76 -3.46
C LEU A 54 31.54 -13.29 -2.35
N ASP A 55 32.01 -14.11 -1.43
CA ASP A 55 31.11 -14.70 -0.41
C ASP A 55 30.61 -13.65 0.61
N GLY A 56 31.41 -12.60 0.89
CA GLY A 56 31.01 -11.48 1.76
C GLY A 56 30.01 -10.52 1.11
N ASP A 57 30.25 -10.11 -0.14
CA ASP A 57 29.38 -9.19 -0.88
C ASP A 57 28.02 -9.83 -1.22
N ALA A 58 27.99 -11.15 -1.48
CA ALA A 58 26.75 -11.88 -1.72
C ALA A 58 25.88 -11.98 -0.46
N ALA A 59 26.49 -12.27 0.71
CA ALA A 59 25.79 -12.30 1.99
C ALA A 59 25.24 -10.92 2.38
N ASP A 60 26.00 -9.84 2.15
CA ASP A 60 25.55 -8.47 2.38
C ASP A 60 24.43 -8.05 1.43
N ALA A 61 24.49 -8.47 0.16
CA ALA A 61 23.41 -8.24 -0.81
C ALA A 61 22.12 -8.98 -0.42
N GLU A 62 22.23 -10.22 0.06
CA GLU A 62 21.09 -10.97 0.59
C GLU A 62 20.52 -10.35 1.86
N ALA A 63 21.36 -9.92 2.79
CA ALA A 63 20.91 -9.20 3.99
C ALA A 63 20.16 -7.91 3.61
N ARG A 64 20.68 -7.12 2.66
CA ARG A 64 19.98 -5.94 2.11
C ARG A 64 18.66 -6.31 1.43
N ARG A 65 18.60 -7.42 0.69
CA ARG A 65 17.36 -7.91 0.06
C ARG A 65 16.32 -8.34 1.10
N ARG A 66 16.74 -9.03 2.17
CA ARG A 66 15.87 -9.42 3.31
C ARG A 66 15.40 -8.21 4.12
N LEU A 67 16.24 -7.19 4.27
CA LEU A 67 15.87 -5.93 4.91
C LEU A 67 14.86 -5.13 4.06
N THR A 68 14.99 -5.16 2.73
CA THR A 68 14.00 -4.51 1.86
C THR A 68 12.68 -5.28 1.80
N SER A 69 12.68 -6.61 1.88
CA SER A 69 11.45 -7.41 1.97
C SER A 69 10.72 -7.18 3.30
N SER A 70 11.41 -7.27 4.44
CA SER A 70 10.81 -7.02 5.76
C SER A 70 10.27 -5.59 5.91
N ARG A 71 11.01 -4.57 5.42
CA ARG A 71 10.52 -3.19 5.39
C ARG A 71 9.29 -3.02 4.50
N ARG A 72 9.25 -3.69 3.34
CA ARG A 72 8.10 -3.66 2.44
C ARG A 72 6.88 -4.30 3.09
N GLU A 73 7.07 -5.42 3.78
CA GLU A 73 6.02 -6.12 4.53
C GLU A 73 5.48 -5.28 5.69
N ALA A 74 6.34 -4.62 6.45
CA ALA A 74 5.95 -3.69 7.51
C ALA A 74 5.08 -2.55 6.96
N LEU A 75 5.52 -1.91 5.87
CA LEU A 75 4.75 -0.84 5.24
C LEU A 75 3.44 -1.33 4.62
N GLY A 76 3.41 -2.57 4.11
CA GLY A 76 2.19 -3.22 3.64
C GLY A 76 1.19 -3.37 4.78
N LEU A 77 1.62 -4.00 5.87
CA LEU A 77 0.80 -4.20 7.07
C LEU A 77 0.29 -2.87 7.65
N TYR A 78 1.14 -1.85 7.76
CA TYR A 78 0.72 -0.54 8.23
C TYR A 78 -0.39 0.06 7.37
N ARG A 79 -0.27 -0.03 6.03
CA ARG A 79 -1.31 0.45 5.11
C ARG A 79 -2.60 -0.36 5.25
N ASP A 80 -2.50 -1.67 5.46
CA ASP A 80 -3.67 -2.52 5.65
C ASP A 80 -4.40 -2.18 6.94
N ILE A 81 -3.68 -1.94 8.04
CA ILE A 81 -4.27 -1.40 9.28
C ILE A 81 -4.99 -0.07 9.00
N LEU A 82 -4.38 0.86 8.26
CA LEU A 82 -5.02 2.14 7.91
C LEU A 82 -6.27 1.98 7.02
N ARG A 83 -6.37 0.90 6.24
CA ARG A 83 -7.57 0.57 5.46
C ARG A 83 -8.64 -0.04 6.37
N VAL A 84 -8.28 -1.04 7.18
CA VAL A 84 -9.20 -1.75 8.08
C VAL A 84 -9.80 -0.82 9.11
N THR A 85 -9.01 0.09 9.70
CA THR A 85 -9.50 1.09 10.67
C THR A 85 -10.59 2.01 10.12
N ARG A 86 -10.73 2.14 8.79
CA ARG A 86 -11.84 2.91 8.20
C ARG A 86 -13.19 2.27 8.44
N LEU A 87 -13.24 0.96 8.62
CA LEU A 87 -14.48 0.23 8.90
C LEU A 87 -15.00 0.49 10.33
N PHE A 88 -14.15 1.02 11.21
CA PHE A 88 -14.45 1.29 12.62
C PHE A 88 -14.92 2.74 12.82
N GLU A 89 -16.08 3.07 12.26
CA GLU A 89 -16.60 4.46 12.24
C GLU A 89 -17.30 4.90 13.52
N TRP A 90 -17.68 3.96 14.40
CA TRP A 90 -18.41 4.28 15.63
C TRP A 90 -17.51 4.90 16.70
N PRO A 91 -18.07 5.78 17.56
CA PRO A 91 -17.35 6.33 18.70
C PRO A 91 -17.16 5.29 19.81
N ASP A 92 -16.06 5.44 20.54
CA ASP A 92 -15.81 4.83 21.84
C ASP A 92 -16.68 5.48 22.93
N ASP A 93 -16.66 4.92 24.15
CA ASP A 93 -17.39 5.42 25.33
C ASP A 93 -17.06 6.88 25.65
N ARG A 94 -15.88 7.33 25.23
CA ARG A 94 -15.37 8.70 25.38
C ARG A 94 -15.84 9.65 24.27
N GLY A 95 -16.64 9.17 23.30
CA GLY A 95 -17.11 9.92 22.14
C GLY A 95 -16.09 10.04 20.99
N VAL A 96 -14.92 9.40 21.08
CA VAL A 96 -13.87 9.45 20.05
C VAL A 96 -14.05 8.31 19.05
N PRO A 97 -14.04 8.55 17.73
CA PRO A 97 -14.13 7.48 16.74
C PRO A 97 -13.02 6.44 16.90
N TRP A 98 -13.38 5.15 16.93
CA TRP A 98 -12.40 4.05 17.06
C TRP A 98 -11.32 4.09 15.98
N ARG A 99 -11.67 4.49 14.77
CA ARG A 99 -10.72 4.76 13.67
C ARG A 99 -9.54 5.62 14.10
N GLU A 100 -9.74 6.68 14.86
CA GLU A 100 -8.68 7.61 15.24
C GLU A 100 -7.78 7.00 16.32
N VAL A 101 -8.39 6.36 17.31
CA VAL A 101 -7.69 5.63 18.37
C VAL A 101 -6.81 4.53 17.79
N LEU A 102 -7.35 3.70 16.90
CA LEU A 102 -6.61 2.60 16.29
C LEU A 102 -5.47 3.09 15.39
N ARG A 103 -5.66 4.20 14.65
CA ARG A 103 -4.59 4.81 13.85
C ARG A 103 -3.46 5.35 14.70
N ALA A 104 -3.81 6.04 15.80
CA ALA A 104 -2.82 6.58 16.72
C ALA A 104 -2.02 5.46 17.40
N ASN A 105 -2.70 4.40 17.84
CA ASN A 105 -2.06 3.21 18.43
C ASN A 105 -1.14 2.51 17.43
N ALA A 106 -1.62 2.22 16.21
CA ALA A 106 -0.80 1.60 15.18
C ALA A 106 0.43 2.45 14.84
N ARG A 107 0.27 3.77 14.73
CA ARG A 107 1.40 4.66 14.50
C ARG A 107 2.43 4.58 15.63
N ARG A 108 1.98 4.61 16.88
CA ARG A 108 2.84 4.49 18.06
C ARG A 108 3.62 3.17 18.04
N GLU A 109 2.96 2.04 17.83
CA GLU A 109 3.60 0.71 17.81
C GLU A 109 4.66 0.60 16.69
N PHE A 110 4.37 1.13 15.50
CA PHE A 110 5.33 1.14 14.39
C PHE A 110 6.51 2.11 14.63
N GLU A 111 6.28 3.22 15.32
CA GLU A 111 7.34 4.17 15.70
C GLU A 111 8.25 3.57 16.78
N GLU A 112 7.68 2.85 17.75
CA GLU A 112 8.42 2.11 18.79
C GLU A 112 9.27 1.00 18.17
N ALA A 113 8.71 0.20 17.26
CA ALA A 113 9.42 -0.90 16.59
C ALA A 113 10.40 -0.45 15.49
N ARG A 114 10.48 0.86 15.16
CA ARG A 114 11.32 1.37 14.07
C ARG A 114 12.82 1.08 14.26
N GLY A 115 13.26 0.98 15.51
CA GLY A 115 14.64 0.73 15.88
C GLY A 115 15.04 -0.75 15.84
N GLU A 116 14.10 -1.67 15.67
CA GLU A 116 14.37 -3.10 15.76
C GLU A 116 15.23 -3.58 14.59
N ARG A 117 16.35 -4.23 14.94
CA ARG A 117 17.34 -4.76 13.97
C ARG A 117 17.38 -6.28 13.94
N ASP A 118 16.81 -6.95 14.94
CA ASP A 118 16.76 -8.40 14.99
C ASP A 118 15.70 -8.92 14.00
N PRO A 119 16.11 -9.68 12.96
CA PRO A 119 15.18 -10.19 11.96
C PRO A 119 14.10 -11.12 12.54
N GLU A 120 14.38 -11.85 13.62
CA GLU A 120 13.39 -12.76 14.23
C GLU A 120 12.31 -12.00 14.99
N VAL A 121 12.70 -10.91 15.68
CA VAL A 121 11.75 -10.02 16.35
C VAL A 121 10.86 -9.34 15.32
N VAL A 122 11.45 -8.80 14.24
CA VAL A 122 10.70 -8.17 13.15
C VAL A 122 9.72 -9.17 12.51
N ALA A 123 10.16 -10.40 12.23
CA ALA A 123 9.29 -11.43 11.67
C ALA A 123 8.10 -11.75 12.60
N ARG A 124 8.35 -11.91 13.91
CA ARG A 124 7.28 -12.15 14.90
C ARG A 124 6.28 -11.01 14.97
N LEU A 125 6.76 -9.76 14.96
CA LEU A 125 5.89 -8.58 14.94
C LEU A 125 5.02 -8.53 13.68
N LEU A 126 5.59 -8.83 12.52
CA LEU A 126 4.85 -8.83 11.25
C LEU A 126 3.78 -9.93 11.20
N ILE A 127 4.11 -11.14 11.64
CA ILE A 127 3.16 -12.25 11.67
C ILE A 127 2.04 -11.96 12.69
N GLY A 128 2.40 -11.61 13.93
CA GLY A 128 1.43 -11.30 14.97
C GLY A 128 0.53 -10.11 14.61
N GLY A 129 1.08 -9.08 13.97
CA GLY A 129 0.30 -7.95 13.50
C GLY A 129 -0.69 -8.33 12.39
N ARG A 130 -0.33 -9.21 11.45
CA ARG A 130 -1.25 -9.72 10.42
C ARG A 130 -2.38 -10.54 11.04
N ASP A 131 -2.05 -11.44 11.96
CA ASP A 131 -3.04 -12.28 12.63
C ASP A 131 -4.02 -11.44 13.45
N ALA A 132 -3.54 -10.41 14.14
CA ALA A 132 -4.38 -9.48 14.87
C ALA A 132 -5.33 -8.71 13.96
N VAL A 133 -4.87 -8.26 12.79
CA VAL A 133 -5.72 -7.59 11.78
C VAL A 133 -6.79 -8.54 11.25
N GLN A 134 -6.42 -9.78 10.94
CA GLN A 134 -7.37 -10.78 10.45
C GLN A 134 -8.45 -11.07 11.50
N GLN A 135 -8.06 -11.31 12.75
CA GLN A 135 -9.01 -11.52 13.84
C GLN A 135 -9.94 -10.33 14.06
N ALA A 136 -9.45 -9.09 13.92
CA ALA A 136 -10.28 -7.90 14.03
C ALA A 136 -11.33 -7.84 12.90
N LEU A 137 -10.96 -8.19 11.68
CA LEU A 137 -11.88 -8.28 10.55
C LEU A 137 -12.91 -9.38 10.73
N ASP A 138 -12.51 -10.56 11.21
CA ASP A 138 -13.42 -11.68 11.44
C ASP A 138 -14.48 -11.31 12.50
N ARG A 139 -14.05 -10.70 13.61
CA ARG A 139 -14.97 -10.19 14.65
C ARG A 139 -15.92 -9.12 14.11
N LEU A 140 -15.44 -8.23 13.26
CA LEU A 140 -16.29 -7.23 12.62
C LEU A 140 -17.34 -7.88 11.72
N ALA A 141 -16.94 -8.84 10.89
CA ALA A 141 -17.85 -9.57 10.00
C ALA A 141 -18.89 -10.36 10.79
N GLU A 142 -18.50 -11.01 11.90
CA GLU A 142 -19.44 -11.68 12.81
C GLU A 142 -20.43 -10.72 13.45
N ALA A 143 -19.96 -9.56 13.93
CA ALA A 143 -20.84 -8.55 14.49
C ALA A 143 -21.85 -8.03 13.45
N SER A 144 -21.40 -7.77 12.21
CA SER A 144 -22.28 -7.36 11.12
C SER A 144 -23.33 -8.42 10.78
N ARG A 145 -22.95 -9.71 10.71
CA ARG A 145 -23.89 -10.82 10.48
C ARG A 145 -24.97 -10.89 11.56
N ARG A 146 -24.56 -10.83 12.84
CA ARG A 146 -25.49 -10.85 13.97
C ARG A 146 -26.49 -9.69 13.95
N MET A 147 -26.04 -8.49 13.58
CA MET A 147 -26.94 -7.33 13.46
C MET A 147 -27.99 -7.52 12.37
N VAL A 148 -27.60 -8.06 11.21
CA VAL A 148 -28.54 -8.35 10.10
C VAL A 148 -29.53 -9.43 10.51
N GLU A 149 -29.08 -10.54 11.09
CA GLU A 149 -29.94 -11.62 11.56
C GLU A 149 -30.94 -11.15 12.63
N ALA A 150 -30.49 -10.31 13.57
CA ALA A 150 -31.36 -9.72 14.60
C ALA A 150 -32.42 -8.79 13.99
N GLU A 151 -32.06 -7.94 13.02
CA GLU A 151 -33.00 -7.09 12.30
C GLU A 151 -34.02 -7.92 11.49
N GLU A 152 -33.58 -9.01 10.84
CA GLU A 152 -34.47 -9.93 10.14
C GLU A 152 -35.43 -10.67 11.08
N ALA A 153 -34.94 -11.15 12.23
CA ALA A 153 -35.77 -11.79 13.25
C ALA A 153 -36.82 -10.84 13.81
N LYS A 154 -36.44 -9.57 14.07
CA LYS A 154 -37.38 -8.52 14.50
C LYS A 154 -38.45 -8.24 13.45
N ARG A 155 -38.10 -8.23 12.16
CA ARG A 155 -39.07 -8.09 11.06
C ARG A 155 -40.01 -9.29 10.94
N ARG A 156 -39.53 -10.51 11.20
CA ARG A 156 -40.34 -11.75 11.11
C ARG A 156 -41.23 -11.98 12.35
N GLY A 157 -40.79 -11.55 13.53
CA GLY A 157 -41.54 -11.70 14.79
C GLY A 157 -42.52 -10.57 15.10
N GLY A 158 -42.64 -9.57 14.21
CA GLY A 158 -43.57 -8.45 14.32
C GLY A 158 -44.92 -8.65 13.63
N ALA A 159 -45.41 -9.90 13.57
CA ALA A 159 -46.73 -10.27 13.04
C ALA A 159 -47.61 -10.87 14.14
#